data_AF-A0A250XU25-F1
#
_entry.id   AF-A0A250XU25-F1
#
_cell.length_a   1.000
_cell.length_b   1.000
_cell.length_c   1.000
_cell.angle_alpha   90.00
_cell.angle_beta   90.00
_cell.angle_gamma   90.00
#
_symmetry.space_group_name_H-M   'P 1'
#
loop_
_entity.id
_entity.type
_entity.pdbx_description
1 polymer ?
#
loop_
_entity_poly.entity_id
_entity_poly.type
_entity_poly.pdbx_seq_one_letter_code
_entity_poly.pdbx_strand_id
1 'polypeptide(L)'
;MLLDYDYAPRADCQNGEALVSAAMNGHLEVVRMLLEWPEHAPRVDCGQALVSAAWRGHLEIVRFFLEWPYNAKSRLGQALSYAARNGHLDVVRLLLEWPEHAPRADCGQALVCAVGNGHLDVVRLLLEWPEHAPRADCGALLYAAGNGHLDVVRLLLEWPEHAPRADCGALL
;
A
#
# COMPACT_ATOMS: atom_id res chain seq x y z
N MET A 1 -38.18 2.36 -38.77
CA MET A 1 -38.56 2.05 -37.37
C MET A 1 -37.27 1.94 -36.58
N LEU A 2 -37.24 2.68 -35.49
CA LEU A 2 -36.13 3.11 -34.64
C LEU A 2 -34.96 2.12 -34.48
N LEU A 3 -33.74 2.64 -34.68
CA LEU A 3 -32.47 2.06 -34.28
C LEU A 3 -32.22 2.28 -32.76
N ASP A 4 -31.49 1.33 -32.18
CA ASP A 4 -30.58 1.43 -31.03
C ASP A 4 -31.11 1.50 -29.59
N TYR A 5 -30.23 1.01 -28.70
CA TYR A 5 -30.21 1.04 -27.21
C TYR A 5 -30.47 -0.27 -26.45
N ASP A 6 -29.71 -1.31 -26.76
CA ASP A 6 -29.32 -2.32 -25.75
C ASP A 6 -27.78 -2.48 -25.66
N TYR A 7 -27.05 -1.44 -26.08
CA TYR A 7 -25.61 -1.32 -25.89
C TYR A 7 -25.37 -0.30 -24.79
N ALA A 8 -25.56 -0.70 -23.53
CA ALA A 8 -24.98 0.04 -22.43
C ALA A 8 -23.46 0.07 -22.66
N PRO A 9 -22.82 1.25 -22.85
CA PRO A 9 -21.37 1.31 -22.96
C PRO A 9 -20.81 0.78 -21.65
N ARG A 10 -20.24 -0.42 -21.76
CA ARG A 10 -19.68 -1.20 -20.68
C ARG A 10 -18.63 -0.36 -19.96
N ALA A 11 -18.89 0.04 -18.71
CA ALA A 11 -17.79 0.40 -17.81
C ALA A 11 -16.90 -0.82 -17.49
N ASP A 12 -17.21 -2.00 -18.05
CA ASP A 12 -16.34 -3.18 -18.14
C ASP A 12 -15.24 -3.10 -19.19
N CYS A 13 -15.18 -2.06 -20.04
CA CYS A 13 -14.54 -2.11 -21.37
C CYS A 13 -13.06 -2.54 -21.38
N GLN A 14 -12.41 -2.64 -20.22
CA GLN A 14 -11.07 -3.17 -20.06
C GLN A 14 -10.84 -3.80 -18.66
N ASN A 15 -11.77 -4.62 -18.15
CA ASN A 15 -11.54 -5.38 -16.89
C ASN A 15 -11.19 -4.50 -15.66
N GLY A 16 -11.74 -3.27 -15.59
CA GLY A 16 -11.46 -2.30 -14.52
C GLY A 16 -10.32 -1.31 -14.77
N GLU A 17 -9.69 -1.26 -15.96
CA GLU A 17 -8.61 -0.30 -16.26
C GLU A 17 -9.02 1.17 -16.07
N ALA A 18 -10.27 1.54 -16.36
CA ALA A 18 -10.76 2.90 -16.12
C ALA A 18 -10.68 3.28 -14.63
N LEU A 19 -11.06 2.37 -13.73
CA LEU A 19 -10.96 2.56 -12.30
C LEU A 19 -9.49 2.65 -11.86
N VAL A 20 -8.64 1.76 -12.37
CA VAL A 20 -7.19 1.78 -12.09
C VAL A 20 -6.55 3.10 -12.55
N SER A 21 -6.89 3.58 -13.74
CA SER A 21 -6.38 4.83 -14.29
C SER A 21 -6.86 6.04 -13.48
N ALA A 22 -8.14 6.10 -13.13
CA ALA A 22 -8.68 7.15 -12.28
C ALA A 22 -8.00 7.17 -10.90
N ALA A 23 -7.82 5.99 -10.28
CA ALA A 23 -7.14 5.83 -9.01
C ALA A 23 -5.66 6.23 -9.10
N MET A 24 -4.95 5.83 -10.16
CA MET A 24 -3.54 6.15 -10.39
C MET A 24 -3.31 7.66 -10.61
N ASN A 25 -4.27 8.35 -11.22
CA ASN A 25 -4.17 9.79 -11.53
C ASN A 25 -4.84 10.69 -10.48
N GLY A 26 -5.36 10.13 -9.38
CA GLY A 26 -5.88 10.93 -8.27
C GLY A 26 -7.30 11.46 -8.47
N HIS A 27 -8.08 10.88 -9.38
CA HIS A 27 -9.42 11.38 -9.75
C HIS A 27 -10.52 10.75 -8.88
N LEU A 28 -10.62 11.19 -7.62
CA LEU A 28 -11.55 10.61 -6.63
C LEU A 28 -13.02 10.61 -7.10
N GLU A 29 -13.50 11.72 -7.67
CA GLU A 29 -14.89 11.81 -8.14
C GLU A 29 -15.19 10.83 -9.28
N VAL A 30 -14.20 10.58 -10.15
CA VAL A 30 -14.33 9.57 -11.20
C VAL A 30 -14.32 8.17 -10.58
N VAL A 31 -13.47 7.90 -9.59
CA VAL A 31 -13.46 6.64 -8.84
C VAL A 31 -14.82 6.36 -8.21
N ARG A 32 -15.42 7.35 -7.54
CA ARG A 32 -16.77 7.24 -6.93
C ARG A 32 -17.83 6.94 -7.99
N MET A 33 -17.88 7.75 -9.05
CA MET A 33 -18.83 7.58 -10.14
C MET A 33 -18.75 6.18 -10.78
N LEU A 34 -17.54 5.65 -10.96
CA LEU A 34 -17.34 4.31 -11.54
C LEU A 34 -17.80 3.18 -10.61
N LEU A 35 -17.64 3.33 -9.29
CA LEU A 35 -18.02 2.30 -8.31
C LEU A 35 -19.50 2.37 -7.88
N GLU A 36 -20.10 3.55 -7.89
CA GLU A 36 -21.52 3.75 -7.56
C GLU A 36 -22.46 3.37 -8.72
N TRP A 37 -21.90 3.02 -9.90
CA TRP A 37 -22.68 2.55 -11.03
C TRP A 37 -23.28 1.14 -10.77
N PRO A 38 -24.62 0.99 -10.68
CA PRO A 38 -25.29 -0.17 -10.07
C PRO A 38 -24.94 -1.53 -10.68
N GLU A 39 -24.65 -1.57 -11.98
CA GLU A 39 -24.41 -2.82 -12.70
C GLU A 39 -22.98 -3.36 -12.53
N HIS A 40 -22.03 -2.53 -12.08
CA HIS A 40 -20.59 -2.82 -12.13
C HIS A 40 -19.93 -2.91 -10.75
N ALA A 41 -20.54 -2.29 -9.72
CA ALA A 41 -20.06 -2.27 -8.34
C ALA A 41 -19.63 -3.64 -7.75
N PRO A 42 -20.33 -4.77 -7.98
CA PRO A 42 -19.97 -6.04 -7.34
C PRO A 42 -18.92 -6.88 -8.09
N ARG A 43 -18.46 -6.46 -9.28
CA ARG A 43 -17.60 -7.29 -10.16
C ARG A 43 -16.17 -6.78 -10.39
N VAL A 44 -15.86 -5.55 -9.98
CA VAL A 44 -14.52 -4.96 -10.23
C VAL A 44 -13.53 -5.36 -9.13
N ASP A 45 -12.40 -5.95 -9.50
CA ASP A 45 -11.25 -6.11 -8.59
C ASP A 45 -10.66 -4.72 -8.27
N CYS A 46 -11.06 -4.17 -7.13
CA CYS A 46 -10.57 -2.88 -6.65
C CYS A 46 -9.13 -2.96 -6.12
N GLY A 47 -8.57 -4.16 -5.93
CA GLY A 47 -7.24 -4.34 -5.36
C GLY A 47 -6.14 -3.69 -6.19
N GLN A 48 -6.21 -3.79 -7.53
CA GLN A 48 -5.23 -3.12 -8.39
C GLN A 48 -5.37 -1.59 -8.35
N ALA A 49 -6.60 -1.07 -8.26
CA ALA A 49 -6.84 0.37 -8.16
C ALA A 49 -6.34 0.93 -6.82
N LEU A 50 -6.56 0.21 -5.71
CA LEU A 50 -5.98 0.52 -4.41
C LEU A 50 -4.45 0.55 -4.46
N VAL A 51 -3.81 -0.47 -5.06
CA VAL A 51 -2.35 -0.51 -5.20
C VAL A 51 -1.83 0.67 -6.02
N SER A 52 -2.51 1.02 -7.11
CA SER A 52 -2.13 2.18 -7.95
C SER A 52 -2.29 3.52 -7.22
N ALA A 53 -3.35 3.69 -6.43
CA ALA A 53 -3.53 4.87 -5.58
C ALA A 53 -2.45 4.96 -4.50
N ALA A 54 -2.15 3.84 -3.83
CA ALA A 54 -1.13 3.76 -2.80
C ALA A 54 0.28 4.01 -3.35
N TRP A 55 0.58 3.49 -4.55
CA TRP A 55 1.83 3.75 -5.24
C TRP A 55 2.04 5.25 -5.53
N ARG A 56 0.96 5.96 -5.83
CA ARG A 56 0.97 7.39 -6.20
C ARG A 56 0.72 8.33 -5.03
N GLY A 57 0.41 7.83 -3.83
CA GLY A 57 0.21 8.63 -2.63
C GLY A 57 -1.18 9.27 -2.54
N HIS A 58 -2.18 8.75 -3.24
CA HIS A 58 -3.52 9.34 -3.27
C HIS A 58 -4.35 8.94 -2.05
N LEU A 59 -4.07 9.57 -0.90
CA LEU A 59 -4.65 9.24 0.42
C LEU A 59 -6.18 9.09 0.41
N GLU A 60 -6.91 10.05 -0.15
CA GLU A 60 -8.38 10.04 -0.12
C GLU A 60 -9.00 8.92 -0.96
N ILE A 61 -8.31 8.49 -2.02
CA ILE A 61 -8.74 7.33 -2.82
C ILE A 61 -8.43 6.03 -2.06
N VAL A 62 -7.28 5.94 -1.40
CA VAL A 62 -6.95 4.81 -0.53
C VAL A 62 -7.99 4.67 0.59
N ARG A 63 -8.33 5.78 1.27
CA ARG A 63 -9.39 5.81 2.29
C ARG A 63 -10.72 5.32 1.74
N PHE A 64 -11.15 5.87 0.60
CA PHE A 64 -12.39 5.47 -0.03
C PHE A 64 -12.44 3.96 -0.33
N PHE A 65 -11.35 3.40 -0.86
CA PHE A 65 -11.27 1.95 -1.10
C PHE A 65 -11.29 1.13 0.19
N LEU A 66 -10.64 1.57 1.27
CA LEU A 66 -10.66 0.86 2.56
C LEU A 66 -12.07 0.78 3.17
N GLU A 67 -12.85 1.84 3.00
CA GLU A 67 -14.24 1.95 3.43
C GLU A 67 -15.21 1.23 2.48
N TRP A 68 -14.76 0.91 1.26
CA TRP A 68 -15.59 0.26 0.26
C TRP A 68 -15.89 -1.21 0.63
N PRO A 69 -17.18 -1.62 0.67
CA PRO A 69 -17.58 -2.94 1.17
C PRO A 69 -17.14 -4.11 0.27
N TYR A 70 -16.90 -3.87 -1.02
CA TYR A 70 -16.63 -4.93 -2.00
C TYR A 70 -15.17 -4.89 -2.46
N ASN A 71 -14.34 -5.80 -1.92
CA ASN A 71 -13.10 -6.29 -2.54
C ASN A 71 -11.88 -5.35 -2.75
N ALA A 72 -11.80 -4.16 -2.15
CA ALA A 72 -10.52 -3.43 -2.12
C ALA A 72 -9.43 -4.13 -1.27
N LYS A 73 -9.84 -5.04 -0.38
CA LYS A 73 -9.02 -5.53 0.73
C LYS A 73 -8.05 -6.67 0.38
N SER A 74 -8.17 -7.25 -0.83
CA SER A 74 -7.39 -8.43 -1.25
C SER A 74 -5.89 -8.15 -1.48
N ARG A 75 -5.49 -6.87 -1.65
CA ARG A 75 -4.11 -6.47 -1.97
C ARG A 75 -3.51 -5.44 -1.00
N LEU A 76 -3.99 -5.42 0.24
CA LEU A 76 -3.55 -4.42 1.22
C LEU A 76 -2.06 -4.46 1.53
N GLY A 77 -1.46 -5.65 1.66
CA GLY A 77 -0.02 -5.79 1.83
C GLY A 77 0.82 -5.24 0.69
N GLN A 78 0.33 -5.45 -0.54
CA GLN A 78 0.95 -4.88 -1.73
C GLN A 78 0.83 -3.35 -1.72
N ALA A 79 -0.36 -2.81 -1.43
CA ALA A 79 -0.57 -1.36 -1.31
C ALA A 79 0.36 -0.74 -0.25
N LEU A 80 0.50 -1.37 0.91
CA LEU A 80 1.40 -0.94 1.98
C LEU A 80 2.86 -0.92 1.52
N SER A 81 3.31 -2.00 0.85
CA SER A 81 4.68 -2.09 0.32
C SER A 81 4.98 -1.03 -0.72
N TYR A 82 4.04 -0.73 -1.63
CA TYR A 82 4.22 0.30 -2.66
C TYR A 82 4.17 1.72 -2.08
N ALA A 83 3.29 2.00 -1.11
CA ALA A 83 3.27 3.27 -0.40
C ALA A 83 4.59 3.49 0.35
N ALA A 84 5.08 2.46 1.04
CA ALA A 84 6.33 2.51 1.78
C ALA A 84 7.55 2.68 0.87
N ARG A 85 7.57 1.98 -0.27
CA ARG A 85 8.61 2.11 -1.31
C ARG A 85 8.74 3.54 -1.86
N ASN A 86 7.66 4.32 -1.88
CA ASN A 86 7.64 5.66 -2.46
C ASN A 86 7.54 6.76 -1.40
N GLY A 87 7.59 6.42 -0.11
CA GLY A 87 7.68 7.39 0.98
C GLY A 87 6.35 8.05 1.34
N HIS A 88 5.21 7.49 0.94
CA HIS A 88 3.88 8.07 1.22
C HIS A 88 3.45 7.79 2.66
N LEU A 89 3.99 8.56 3.61
CA LEU A 89 3.85 8.37 5.05
C LEU A 89 2.39 8.33 5.53
N ASP A 90 1.57 9.24 5.02
CA ASP A 90 0.15 9.35 5.31
C ASP A 90 -0.64 8.12 4.84
N VAL A 91 -0.35 7.63 3.64
CA VAL A 91 -0.93 6.40 3.10
C VAL A 91 -0.48 5.18 3.90
N VAL A 92 0.80 5.09 4.26
CA VAL A 92 1.31 3.99 5.10
C VAL A 92 0.60 3.99 6.46
N ARG A 93 0.48 5.16 7.10
CA ARG A 93 -0.25 5.28 8.38
C ARG A 93 -1.69 4.80 8.27
N LEU A 94 -2.42 5.28 7.26
CA LEU A 94 -3.82 4.90 7.04
C LEU A 94 -3.97 3.39 6.81
N LEU A 95 -3.07 2.78 6.05
CA LEU A 95 -3.10 1.33 5.79
C LEU A 95 -2.79 0.51 7.05
N LEU A 96 -1.90 0.99 7.92
CA LEU A 96 -1.57 0.35 9.19
C LEU A 96 -2.70 0.45 10.23
N GLU A 97 -3.54 1.48 10.16
CA GLU A 97 -4.78 1.63 10.96
C GLU A 97 -5.86 0.61 10.58
N TRP A 98 -5.66 -0.17 9.51
CA TRP A 98 -6.52 -1.30 9.10
C TRP A 98 -5.82 -2.68 9.30
N PRO A 99 -5.40 -3.02 10.54
CA PRO A 99 -4.47 -4.12 10.81
C PRO A 99 -5.07 -5.52 10.63
N GLU A 100 -6.39 -5.68 10.68
CA GLU A 100 -7.09 -6.96 10.44
C GLU A 100 -6.75 -7.58 9.07
N HIS A 101 -6.14 -6.80 8.18
CA HIS A 101 -5.97 -7.13 6.78
C HIS A 101 -4.55 -6.91 6.25
N ALA A 102 -3.61 -6.44 7.09
CA ALA A 102 -2.20 -6.27 6.77
C ALA A 102 -1.35 -7.19 7.67
N PRO A 103 -1.10 -8.45 7.29
CA PRO A 103 -0.31 -9.38 8.08
C PRO A 103 1.13 -8.86 8.28
N ARG A 104 1.78 -9.37 9.33
CA ARG A 104 3.16 -9.00 9.71
C ARG A 104 4.18 -9.18 8.59
N ALA A 105 3.99 -10.18 7.73
CA ALA A 105 4.84 -10.41 6.57
C ALA A 105 4.83 -9.21 5.60
N ASP A 106 3.67 -8.58 5.43
CA ASP A 106 3.50 -7.42 4.55
C ASP A 106 4.14 -6.17 5.17
N CYS A 107 4.04 -6.00 6.49
CA CYS A 107 4.78 -4.96 7.20
C CYS A 107 6.30 -5.14 7.05
N GLY A 108 6.79 -6.39 7.07
CA GLY A 108 8.21 -6.74 6.83
C GLY A 108 8.68 -6.26 5.46
N GLN A 109 7.91 -6.59 4.43
CA GLN A 109 8.20 -6.18 3.07
C GLN A 109 8.15 -4.65 2.91
N ALA A 110 7.19 -3.99 3.55
CA ALA A 110 7.09 -2.54 3.55
C ALA A 110 8.30 -1.87 4.22
N LEU A 111 8.81 -2.42 5.32
CA LEU A 111 10.01 -1.92 5.98
C LEU A 111 11.23 -2.02 5.06
N VAL A 112 11.48 -3.19 4.47
CA VAL A 112 12.61 -3.38 3.53
C VAL A 112 12.51 -2.40 2.36
N CYS A 113 11.30 -2.19 1.83
CA CYS A 113 11.06 -1.22 0.76
C CYS A 113 11.38 0.22 1.19
N ALA A 114 10.90 0.66 2.35
CA ALA A 114 11.17 2.01 2.86
C ALA A 114 12.65 2.23 3.16
N VAL A 115 13.30 1.23 3.76
CA VAL A 115 14.73 1.22 4.09
C VAL A 115 15.58 1.31 2.84
N GLY A 116 15.31 0.47 1.83
CA GLY A 116 16.04 0.47 0.57
C GLY A 116 15.92 1.79 -0.21
N ASN A 117 14.82 2.52 -0.03
CA ASN A 117 14.59 3.81 -0.70
C ASN A 117 14.87 5.04 0.19
N GLY A 118 15.32 4.84 1.44
CA GLY A 118 15.76 5.92 2.32
C GLY A 118 14.64 6.73 2.96
N HIS A 119 13.42 6.20 3.02
CA HIS A 119 12.25 6.91 3.54
C HIS A 119 12.22 6.89 5.07
N LEU A 120 13.06 7.70 5.71
CA LEU A 120 13.28 7.72 7.17
C LEU A 120 11.99 7.75 7.98
N ASP A 121 11.06 8.64 7.66
CA ASP A 121 9.82 8.81 8.43
C ASP A 121 8.90 7.58 8.33
N VAL A 122 8.89 6.93 7.17
CA VAL A 122 8.16 5.67 6.96
C VAL A 122 8.82 4.53 7.72
N VAL A 123 10.16 4.45 7.69
CA VAL A 123 10.92 3.45 8.47
C VAL A 123 10.62 3.59 9.95
N ARG A 124 10.67 4.82 10.47
CA ARG A 124 10.33 5.13 11.87
C ARG A 124 8.89 4.69 12.19
N LEU A 125 7.91 5.10 11.38
CA LEU A 125 6.51 4.73 11.59
C LEU A 125 6.32 3.21 11.63
N LEU A 126 6.92 2.47 10.69
CA LEU A 126 6.79 1.01 10.63
C LEU A 126 7.43 0.32 11.83
N LEU A 127 8.57 0.81 12.32
CA LEU A 127 9.23 0.25 13.51
C LEU A 127 8.48 0.56 14.81
N GLU A 128 7.79 1.70 14.88
CA GLU A 128 7.00 2.14 16.02
C GLU A 128 5.60 1.51 16.06
N TRP A 129 5.12 0.95 14.95
CA TRP A 129 3.75 0.45 14.87
C TRP A 129 3.55 -0.78 15.78
N PRO A 130 2.71 -0.69 16.83
CA PRO A 130 2.66 -1.70 17.90
C PRO A 130 2.12 -3.05 17.43
N GLU A 131 1.25 -3.05 16.43
CA GLU A 131 0.72 -4.26 15.82
C GLU A 131 1.57 -4.64 14.61
N HIS A 132 1.97 -5.90 14.47
CA HIS A 132 2.68 -6.36 13.26
C HIS A 132 4.04 -5.68 12.98
N ALA A 133 4.64 -5.00 13.97
CA ALA A 133 5.99 -4.41 13.87
C ALA A 133 6.96 -5.38 13.16
N PRO A 134 7.42 -5.02 11.95
CA PRO A 134 8.44 -5.78 11.27
C PRO A 134 9.75 -5.69 12.07
N ARG A 135 10.52 -6.78 12.05
CA ARG A 135 11.86 -6.75 12.64
C ARG A 135 12.79 -6.07 11.64
N ALA A 136 13.54 -5.07 12.09
CA ALA A 136 14.73 -4.66 11.36
C ALA A 136 15.77 -5.77 11.50
N ASP A 137 16.12 -6.42 10.39
CA ASP A 137 17.15 -7.45 10.37
C ASP A 137 18.46 -6.93 9.75
N CYS A 138 19.49 -7.77 9.77
CA CYS A 138 20.77 -7.48 9.14
C CYS A 138 20.63 -7.15 7.64
N GLY A 139 19.59 -7.63 6.96
CA GLY A 139 19.29 -7.31 5.56
C GLY A 139 18.87 -5.84 5.39
N ALA A 140 17.96 -5.34 6.23
CA ALA A 140 17.56 -3.93 6.23
C ALA A 140 18.77 -2.98 6.38
N LEU A 141 19.66 -3.26 7.34
CA LEU A 141 20.86 -2.45 7.53
C LEU A 141 21.79 -2.49 6.31
N LEU A 142 21.97 -3.67 5.68
CA LEU A 142 22.76 -3.83 4.46
C LEU A 142 22.18 -3.01 3.29
N TYR A 143 20.86 -3.02 3.10
CA TYR A 143 20.20 -2.22 2.06
C TYR A 143 20.36 -0.72 2.31
N ALA A 144 20.16 -0.24 3.55
CA ALA A 144 20.36 1.17 3.88
C ALA A 144 21.80 1.62 3.64
N ALA A 145 22.78 0.83 4.10
CA ALA A 145 24.19 1.12 3.95
C ALA A 145 24.63 1.07 2.47
N GLY A 146 24.23 0.04 1.74
CA GLY A 146 24.55 -0.14 0.32
C GLY A 146 24.01 0.98 -0.57
N ASN A 147 22.87 1.56 -0.21
CA ASN A 147 22.26 2.68 -0.94
C ASN A 147 22.66 4.07 -0.39
N GLY A 148 23.48 4.14 0.66
CA GLY A 148 23.98 5.40 1.21
C GLY A 148 22.98 6.19 2.06
N HIS A 149 21.94 5.55 2.59
CA HIS A 149 20.88 6.20 3.38
C HIS A 149 21.32 6.40 4.84
N LEU A 150 22.22 7.36 5.05
CA LEU A 150 22.89 7.61 6.34
C LEU A 150 21.91 7.75 7.53
N ASP A 151 20.83 8.51 7.35
CA ASP A 151 19.87 8.75 8.42
C ASP A 151 19.08 7.49 8.79
N VAL A 152 18.79 6.64 7.80
CA VAL A 152 18.17 5.33 8.02
C VAL A 152 19.14 4.40 8.73
N VAL A 153 20.41 4.35 8.31
CA VAL A 153 21.45 3.56 8.99
C VAL A 153 21.56 4.00 10.46
N ARG A 154 21.62 5.31 10.72
CA ARG A 154 21.66 5.86 12.07
C ARG A 154 20.45 5.41 12.89
N LEU A 155 19.24 5.58 12.34
CA LEU A 155 18.01 5.15 13.00
C LEU A 155 18.02 3.65 13.34
N LEU A 156 18.45 2.80 12.40
CA LEU A 156 18.51 1.35 12.60
C LEU A 156 19.55 0.93 13.65
N LEU A 157 20.70 1.63 13.72
CA LEU A 157 21.74 1.37 14.72
C LEU A 157 21.35 1.86 16.13
N GLU A 158 20.60 2.96 16.20
CA GLU A 158 20.11 3.54 17.46
C GLU A 158 18.80 2.87 17.92
N TRP A 159 18.21 1.98 17.11
CA TRP A 159 16.96 1.31 17.43
C TRP A 159 17.16 0.30 18.59
N PRO A 160 16.35 0.32 19.66
CA PRO A 160 16.62 -0.46 20.87
C PRO A 160 16.72 -1.98 20.65
N GLU A 161 17.73 -2.65 21.23
CA GLU A 161 17.93 -4.12 21.23
C GLU A 161 16.77 -4.93 21.85
N HIS A 162 15.85 -4.27 22.58
CA HIS A 162 14.66 -4.87 23.21
C HIS A 162 13.35 -4.56 22.46
N ALA A 163 13.42 -3.87 21.32
CA ALA A 163 12.45 -4.10 20.25
C ALA A 163 12.50 -5.60 19.87
N PRO A 164 11.40 -6.24 19.44
CA PRO A 164 11.31 -7.70 19.29
C PRO A 164 12.54 -8.26 18.57
N ARG A 165 13.42 -8.92 19.35
CA ARG A 165 14.84 -9.11 19.07
C ARG A 165 15.17 -9.48 17.61
N ALA A 166 16.19 -8.77 17.12
CA ALA A 166 16.96 -9.07 15.94
C ALA A 166 17.96 -10.18 16.28
N ASP A 167 17.55 -11.43 16.07
CA ASP A 167 18.49 -12.54 16.07
C ASP A 167 19.13 -12.54 14.67
N CYS A 168 20.23 -11.82 14.49
CA CYS A 168 21.15 -12.11 13.38
C CYS A 168 21.81 -13.47 13.69
N GLY A 169 21.09 -14.56 13.42
CA GLY A 169 21.56 -15.90 13.70
C GLY A 169 20.52 -16.97 13.39
N ALA A 170 20.50 -17.43 12.13
CA ALA A 170 20.37 -18.83 11.70
C ALA A 170 19.84 -18.91 10.25
N LEU A 171 20.74 -18.67 9.29
CA LEU A 171 20.73 -19.44 8.05
C LEU A 171 22.02 -20.27 8.07
N LEU A 172 21.90 -21.48 8.62
CA LEU A 172 22.65 -22.65 8.12
C LEU A 172 21.76 -23.32 7.08
#